data_AF-I1X4Y1-F1
#
_entry.id   AF-I1X4Y1-F1
#
_cell.length_a   1.000
_cell.length_b   1.000
_cell.length_c   1.000
_cell.angle_alpha   90.00
_cell.angle_beta   90.00
_cell.angle_gamma   90.00
#
_symmetry.space_group_name_H-M   'P 1'
#
loop_
_entity.id
_entity.type
_entity.pdbx_description
1 polymer ?
#
loop_
_entity_poly.entity_id
_entity_poly.type
_entity_poly.pdbx_seq_one_letter_code
_entity_poly.pdbx_strand_id
1 'polypeptide(L)'
;MDDFTVQQTEFYTTPGIKSVREQVFIQEQHVPEELEWDEHDTKAVHVVAYDTRDQVIGTARLLADGHIGRMAVLEPWRKNGVGSAMLKKLLLLAQQQNLSKVFLHAQTSAIGFYEHHGFRTLGEEFLDAGIPHRYMEKDLA
;
A
#
# COMPACT_ATOMS: atom_id res chain seq x y z
N MET A 1 -17.61 16.02 -0.77
CA MET A 1 -16.86 15.53 -1.94
C MET A 1 -15.47 15.29 -1.44
N ASP A 2 -14.96 14.08 -1.58
CA ASP A 2 -13.58 13.79 -1.17
C ASP A 2 -12.64 14.57 -2.10
N ASP A 3 -11.56 15.13 -1.56
CA ASP A 3 -10.58 15.92 -2.32
C ASP A 3 -9.66 15.05 -3.20
N PHE A 4 -10.00 13.77 -3.36
CA PHE A 4 -9.25 12.80 -4.13
C PHE A 4 -10.13 11.67 -4.67
N THR A 5 -9.63 10.93 -5.65
CA THR A 5 -10.24 9.69 -6.17
C THR A 5 -9.24 8.54 -6.11
N VAL A 6 -9.72 7.29 -6.07
CA VAL A 6 -8.86 6.09 -6.08
C VAL A 6 -9.17 5.23 -7.31
N GLN A 7 -8.14 4.86 -8.04
CA GLN A 7 -8.26 4.12 -9.30
C GLN A 7 -7.29 2.93 -9.32
N GLN A 8 -7.72 1.84 -9.96
CA GLN A 8 -6.82 0.73 -10.29
C GLN A 8 -6.01 1.12 -11.53
N THR A 9 -4.73 0.71 -11.56
CA THR A 9 -3.85 1.01 -12.69
C THR A 9 -2.72 -0.01 -12.83
N GLU A 10 -1.88 0.19 -13.85
CA GLU A 10 -0.67 -0.57 -14.14
C GLU A 10 0.59 0.25 -13.81
N PHE A 11 1.67 -0.44 -13.42
CA PHE A 11 2.90 0.20 -12.93
C PHE A 11 3.56 1.14 -13.96
N TYR A 12 3.74 0.68 -15.20
CA TYR A 12 4.47 1.44 -16.23
C TYR A 12 3.67 2.60 -16.84
N THR A 13 2.34 2.50 -16.85
CA THR A 13 1.48 3.53 -17.44
C THR A 13 1.16 4.65 -16.46
N THR A 14 1.60 4.52 -15.19
CA THR A 14 1.33 5.51 -14.13
C THR A 14 2.63 6.00 -13.49
N PRO A 15 3.30 7.00 -14.12
CA PRO A 15 4.58 7.51 -13.62
C PRO A 15 4.55 7.95 -12.15
N GLY A 16 3.42 8.47 -11.67
CA GLY A 16 3.26 8.95 -10.31
C GLY A 16 3.42 7.89 -9.22
N ILE A 17 3.31 6.59 -9.55
CA ILE A 17 3.60 5.51 -8.59
C ILE A 17 5.06 5.59 -8.12
N LYS A 18 5.99 5.76 -9.07
CA LYS A 18 7.42 5.84 -8.76
C LYS A 18 7.73 7.07 -7.93
N SER A 19 7.22 8.23 -8.35
CA SER A 19 7.45 9.49 -7.65
C SER A 19 6.97 9.46 -6.18
N VAL A 20 5.80 8.89 -5.92
CA VAL A 20 5.30 8.75 -4.53
C VAL A 20 6.16 7.79 -3.71
N ARG A 21 6.55 6.64 -4.29
CA ARG A 21 7.39 5.64 -3.60
C ARG A 21 8.79 6.16 -3.32
N GLU A 22 9.41 6.86 -4.27
CA GLU A 22 10.71 7.53 -4.08
C GLU A 22 10.64 8.54 -2.94
N GLN A 23 9.61 9.39 -2.93
CA GLN A 23 9.47 10.42 -1.89
C GLN A 23 9.24 9.80 -0.50
N VAL A 24 8.39 8.77 -0.39
CA VAL A 24 8.02 8.18 0.91
C VAL A 24 9.04 7.16 1.39
N PHE A 25 9.42 6.19 0.57
CA PHE A 25 10.29 5.10 1.01
C PHE A 25 11.77 5.49 0.99
N ILE A 26 12.24 6.12 -0.09
CA ILE A 26 13.67 6.43 -0.25
C ILE A 26 14.04 7.73 0.48
N GLN A 27 13.34 8.83 0.17
CA GLN A 27 13.73 10.14 0.71
C GLN A 27 13.35 10.31 2.17
N GLU A 28 12.13 9.90 2.56
CA GLU A 28 11.63 10.07 3.92
C GLU A 28 12.02 8.91 4.84
N GLN A 29 11.85 7.65 4.41
CA GLN A 29 12.12 6.49 5.26
C GLN A 29 13.53 5.90 5.09
N HIS A 30 14.33 6.44 4.18
CA HIS A 30 15.71 6.01 3.93
C HIS A 30 15.86 4.53 3.55
N VAL A 31 14.84 3.96 2.91
CA VAL A 31 14.93 2.63 2.27
C VAL A 31 15.93 2.73 1.12
N PRO A 32 16.94 1.83 1.04
CA PRO A 32 17.85 1.79 -0.10
C PRO A 32 17.11 1.64 -1.43
N GLU A 33 17.49 2.43 -2.43
CA GLU A 33 16.81 2.46 -3.73
C GLU A 33 16.80 1.08 -4.40
N GLU A 34 17.87 0.29 -4.25
CA GLU A 34 17.98 -1.05 -4.81
C GLU A 34 16.99 -2.06 -4.21
N LEU A 35 16.40 -1.78 -3.04
CA LEU A 35 15.40 -2.62 -2.39
C LEU A 35 13.96 -2.21 -2.70
N GLU A 36 13.76 -0.99 -3.20
CA GLU A 36 12.42 -0.45 -3.40
C GLU A 36 11.73 -1.08 -4.63
N TRP A 37 12.50 -1.34 -5.68
CA TRP A 37 12.00 -1.85 -6.96
C TRP A 37 12.23 -3.36 -7.06
N ASP A 38 11.17 -4.12 -7.38
CA ASP A 38 11.25 -5.59 -7.46
C ASP A 38 10.55 -6.15 -8.71
N GLU A 39 10.76 -7.45 -8.99
CA GLU A 39 10.14 -8.11 -10.14
C GLU A 39 8.60 -8.22 -10.05
N HIS A 40 8.02 -8.02 -8.86
CA HIS A 40 6.58 -8.10 -8.64
C HIS A 40 5.86 -6.84 -9.08
N ASP A 41 6.55 -5.70 -9.18
CA ASP A 41 5.96 -4.43 -9.60
C ASP A 41 5.23 -4.52 -10.94
N THR A 42 5.71 -5.37 -11.86
CA THR A 42 5.10 -5.56 -13.19
C THR A 42 3.93 -6.54 -13.23
N LYS A 43 3.73 -7.31 -12.16
CA LYS A 43 2.72 -8.38 -12.08
C LYS A 43 1.62 -8.07 -11.08
N ALA A 44 1.85 -7.08 -10.21
CA ALA A 44 0.91 -6.67 -9.19
C ALA A 44 -0.23 -5.84 -9.78
N VAL A 45 -1.40 -5.92 -9.15
CA VAL A 45 -2.44 -4.92 -9.33
C VAL A 45 -2.07 -3.69 -8.51
N HIS A 46 -2.01 -2.52 -9.16
CA HIS A 46 -1.75 -1.26 -8.45
C HIS A 46 -3.03 -0.47 -8.27
N VAL A 47 -3.11 0.27 -7.16
CA VAL A 47 -4.09 1.33 -6.97
C VAL A 47 -3.37 2.63 -6.65
N VAL A 48 -3.91 3.72 -7.15
CA VAL A 48 -3.38 5.06 -6.93
C VAL A 48 -4.50 5.99 -6.49
N ALA A 49 -4.15 6.95 -5.63
CA ALA A 49 -5.00 8.06 -5.28
C ALA A 49 -4.58 9.30 -6.08
N TYR A 50 -5.56 9.99 -6.68
CA TYR A 50 -5.37 11.24 -7.41
C TYR A 50 -6.02 12.40 -6.68
N ASP A 51 -5.34 13.55 -6.55
CA ASP A 51 -5.97 14.80 -6.12
C ASP A 51 -6.88 15.40 -7.21
N THR A 52 -7.54 16.52 -6.90
CA THR A 52 -8.41 17.23 -7.86
C THR A 52 -7.68 17.85 -9.05
N ARG A 53 -6.35 17.75 -9.13
CA ARG A 53 -5.50 18.23 -10.21
C ARG A 53 -4.82 17.08 -10.96
N ASP A 54 -5.34 15.86 -10.80
CA ASP A 54 -4.83 14.63 -11.39
C ASP A 54 -3.38 14.28 -10.98
N GLN A 55 -2.92 14.75 -9.82
CA GLN A 55 -1.63 14.36 -9.27
C GLN A 55 -1.76 13.09 -8.44
N VAL A 56 -0.85 12.12 -8.64
CA VAL A 56 -0.79 10.93 -7.79
C VAL A 56 -0.26 11.34 -6.41
N ILE A 57 -1.08 11.10 -5.39
CA ILE A 57 -0.82 11.47 -3.99
C ILE A 57 -0.66 10.26 -3.06
N GLY A 58 -0.97 9.07 -3.57
CA GLY A 58 -0.81 7.82 -2.88
C GLY A 58 -0.78 6.64 -3.84
N THR A 59 -0.14 5.57 -3.42
CA THR A 59 -0.06 4.31 -4.17
C THR A 59 -0.08 3.11 -3.24
N ALA A 60 -0.50 1.97 -3.76
CA ALA A 60 -0.44 0.67 -3.11
C ALA A 60 -0.52 -0.44 -4.16
N ARG A 61 -0.06 -1.65 -3.81
CA ARG A 61 -0.16 -2.82 -4.68
C ARG A 61 -0.76 -4.03 -3.98
N LEU A 62 -1.36 -4.91 -4.76
CA LEU A 62 -1.82 -6.24 -4.39
C LEU A 62 -1.17 -7.28 -5.32
N LEU A 63 -0.48 -8.25 -4.71
CA LEU A 63 0.05 -9.41 -5.41
C LEU A 63 -1.00 -10.52 -5.52
N ALA A 64 -0.79 -11.45 -6.45
CA ALA A 64 -1.72 -12.55 -6.73
C ALA A 64 -1.91 -13.54 -5.56
N ASP A 65 -0.99 -13.57 -4.60
CA ASP A 65 -1.08 -14.39 -3.38
C ASP A 65 -1.85 -13.68 -2.25
N GLY A 66 -2.31 -12.45 -2.46
CA GLY A 66 -2.99 -11.64 -1.45
C GLY A 66 -2.08 -10.73 -0.64
N HIS A 67 -0.79 -10.62 -0.99
CA HIS A 67 0.12 -9.70 -0.33
C HIS A 67 -0.18 -8.24 -0.74
N ILE A 68 -0.61 -7.44 0.23
CA ILE A 68 -0.75 -5.98 0.11
C ILE A 68 0.57 -5.32 0.52
N GLY A 69 1.09 -4.45 -0.34
CA GLY A 69 2.36 -3.78 -0.10
C GLY A 69 2.48 -2.44 -0.80
N ARG A 70 3.66 -1.82 -0.68
CA ARG A 70 3.99 -0.51 -1.28
C ARG A 70 2.93 0.57 -0.99
N MET A 71 2.28 0.49 0.18
CA MET A 71 1.31 1.47 0.67
C MET A 71 2.05 2.75 1.06
N ALA A 72 1.89 3.80 0.25
CA ALA A 72 2.51 5.09 0.47
C ALA A 72 1.52 6.22 0.21
N VAL A 73 1.53 7.24 1.07
CA VAL A 73 0.74 8.48 0.91
C VAL A 73 1.67 9.65 1.20
N LEU A 74 1.66 10.64 0.31
CA LEU A 74 2.43 11.87 0.49
C LEU A 74 2.02 12.57 1.79
N GLU A 75 2.99 13.13 2.51
CA GLU A 75 2.79 13.72 3.84
C GLU A 75 1.58 14.67 3.95
N PRO A 76 1.35 15.63 3.02
CA PRO A 76 0.22 16.55 3.10
C PRO A 76 -1.16 15.88 3.04
N TRP A 77 -1.22 14.66 2.51
CA TRP A 77 -2.45 13.90 2.29
C TRP A 77 -2.70 12.81 3.34
N ARG A 78 -1.76 12.62 4.28
CA ARG A 78 -1.94 11.68 5.40
C ARG A 78 -3.04 12.16 6.33
N LYS A 79 -3.68 11.22 7.02
CA LYS A 79 -4.82 11.47 7.93
C LYS A 79 -6.08 12.07 7.27
N ASN A 80 -6.11 12.20 5.94
CA ASN A 80 -7.28 12.61 5.15
C ASN A 80 -8.06 11.42 4.53
N GLY A 81 -7.87 10.20 5.05
CA GLY A 81 -8.58 9.01 4.57
C GLY A 81 -8.03 8.36 3.29
N VAL A 82 -7.01 8.94 2.64
CA VAL A 82 -6.39 8.41 1.40
C VAL A 82 -5.94 6.95 1.54
N GLY A 83 -5.16 6.63 2.58
CA GLY A 83 -4.69 5.27 2.84
C GLY A 83 -5.84 4.28 3.04
N SER A 84 -6.88 4.67 3.78
CA SER A 84 -8.09 3.86 3.97
C SER A 84 -8.83 3.59 2.66
N ALA A 85 -8.96 4.59 1.80
CA ALA A 85 -9.64 4.44 0.51
C ALA A 85 -8.87 3.50 -0.42
N MET A 86 -7.54 3.63 -0.50
CA MET A 86 -6.69 2.71 -1.27
C MET A 86 -6.76 1.28 -0.74
N LEU A 87 -6.63 1.09 0.58
CA LEU A 87 -6.72 -0.23 1.20
C LEU A 87 -8.09 -0.88 0.93
N LYS A 88 -9.19 -0.14 1.09
CA LYS A 88 -10.54 -0.64 0.76
C LYS A 88 -10.65 -1.06 -0.71
N LYS A 89 -10.08 -0.30 -1.64
CA LYS A 89 -10.05 -0.68 -3.06
C LYS A 89 -9.29 -1.99 -3.28
N LEU A 90 -8.13 -2.18 -2.63
CA LEU A 90 -7.38 -3.43 -2.70
C LEU A 90 -8.15 -4.62 -2.13
N LEU A 91 -8.85 -4.45 -1.00
CA LEU A 91 -9.66 -5.52 -0.42
C LEU A 91 -10.78 -5.96 -1.38
N LEU A 92 -11.45 -5.01 -2.05
CA LEU A 92 -12.45 -5.32 -3.07
C LEU A 92 -11.84 -6.07 -4.27
N LEU A 93 -10.66 -5.67 -4.72
CA LEU A 93 -9.94 -6.33 -5.82
C LEU A 93 -9.51 -7.75 -5.43
N ALA A 94 -9.06 -7.95 -4.20
CA ALA A 94 -8.71 -9.27 -3.69
C ALA A 94 -9.93 -10.21 -3.63
N GLN A 95 -11.08 -9.70 -3.18
CA GLN A 95 -12.34 -10.46 -3.22
C GLN A 95 -12.76 -10.81 -4.65
N GLN A 96 -12.62 -9.89 -5.60
CA GLN A 96 -12.89 -10.15 -7.02
C GLN A 96 -11.96 -11.20 -7.63
N GLN A 97 -10.75 -11.35 -7.09
CA GLN A 97 -9.80 -12.42 -7.44
C GLN A 97 -10.08 -13.73 -6.71
N ASN A 98 -11.19 -13.83 -5.96
CA ASN A 98 -11.58 -14.99 -5.14
C ASN A 98 -10.52 -15.39 -4.09
N LEU A 99 -9.74 -14.42 -3.61
CA LEU A 99 -8.83 -14.65 -2.50
C LEU A 99 -9.63 -14.81 -1.21
N SER A 100 -9.33 -15.85 -0.44
CA SER A 100 -9.96 -16.09 0.87
C SER A 100 -9.38 -15.21 1.98
N LYS A 101 -8.17 -14.69 1.78
CA LYS A 101 -7.47 -13.82 2.72
C LYS A 101 -6.49 -12.89 2.01
N VAL A 102 -6.08 -11.84 2.72
CA VAL A 102 -4.96 -10.96 2.37
C VAL A 102 -4.01 -10.85 3.55
N PHE A 103 -2.77 -10.52 3.27
CA PHE A 103 -1.76 -10.28 4.30
C PHE A 103 -0.81 -9.16 3.90
N LEU A 104 -0.05 -8.69 4.88
CA LEU A 104 0.93 -7.63 4.70
C LEU A 104 2.00 -7.70 5.79
N HIS A 105 3.13 -7.06 5.50
CA HIS A 105 4.12 -6.71 6.49
C HIS A 105 3.91 -5.24 6.86
N ALA A 106 3.29 -4.98 8.01
CA ALA A 106 3.03 -3.63 8.49
C ALA A 106 4.25 -3.08 9.20
N GLN A 107 4.67 -1.86 8.88
CA GLN A 107 5.51 -1.09 9.80
C GLN A 107 4.83 -1.02 11.16
N THR A 108 5.58 -1.17 12.25
CA THR A 108 5.01 -1.18 13.61
C THR A 108 4.20 0.08 13.93
N SER A 109 4.62 1.23 13.38
CA SER A 109 3.90 2.51 13.45
C SER A 109 2.52 2.51 12.75
N ALA A 110 2.29 1.60 11.80
CA ALA A 110 1.07 1.47 11.02
C ALA A 110 0.12 0.35 11.51
N ILE A 111 0.48 -0.40 12.56
CA ILE A 111 -0.34 -1.51 13.08
C ILE A 111 -1.77 -1.05 13.39
N GLY A 112 -1.93 0.03 14.16
CA GLY A 112 -3.25 0.54 14.53
C GLY A 112 -4.11 0.95 13.32
N PHE A 113 -3.48 1.39 12.23
CA PHE A 113 -4.18 1.67 10.97
C PHE A 113 -4.76 0.39 10.36
N TYR A 114 -3.99 -0.70 10.31
CA TYR A 114 -4.45 -1.97 9.75
C TYR A 114 -5.44 -2.69 10.67
N GLU A 115 -5.25 -2.63 11.99
CA GLU A 115 -6.21 -3.14 12.98
C GLU A 115 -7.58 -2.48 12.83
N HIS A 116 -7.62 -1.16 12.60
CA HIS A 116 -8.87 -0.45 12.31
C HIS A 116 -9.59 -0.97 11.05
N HIS A 117 -8.86 -1.55 10.10
CA HIS A 117 -9.42 -2.19 8.90
C HIS A 117 -9.66 -3.69 9.08
N GLY A 118 -9.53 -4.23 10.29
CA GLY A 118 -9.82 -5.61 10.63
C GLY A 118 -8.69 -6.59 10.33
N PHE A 119 -7.46 -6.12 10.17
CA PHE A 119 -6.29 -6.99 10.17
C PHE A 119 -5.91 -7.41 11.59
N ARG A 120 -5.38 -8.61 11.74
CA ARG A 120 -4.83 -9.13 12.99
C ARG A 120 -3.32 -9.29 12.89
N THR A 121 -2.60 -8.90 13.93
CA THR A 121 -1.15 -9.10 14.04
C THR A 121 -0.83 -10.54 14.38
N LEU A 122 0.16 -11.14 13.71
CA LEU A 122 0.66 -12.48 13.99
C LEU A 122 2.20 -12.48 14.05
N GLY A 123 2.76 -13.45 14.78
CA GLY A 123 4.21 -13.65 14.87
C GLY A 123 4.94 -12.56 15.65
N GLU A 124 6.27 -12.60 15.60
CA GLU A 124 7.16 -11.63 16.26
C GLU A 124 7.49 -10.44 15.34
N GLU A 125 8.09 -9.41 15.93
CA GLU A 125 8.65 -8.28 15.17
C GLU A 125 9.90 -8.70 14.40
N PHE A 126 10.04 -8.19 13.18
CA PHE A 126 11.23 -8.39 12.35
C PHE A 126 11.61 -7.09 11.64
N LEU A 127 12.84 -7.02 11.14
CA LEU A 127 13.31 -5.86 10.38
C LEU A 127 13.14 -6.11 8.87
N ASP A 128 12.60 -5.12 8.18
CA ASP A 128 12.55 -5.05 6.72
C ASP A 128 13.10 -3.68 6.30
N ALA A 129 14.14 -3.67 5.45
CA ALA A 129 14.95 -2.50 5.12
C ALA A 129 15.41 -1.67 6.36
N GLY A 130 15.65 -2.33 7.50
CA GLY A 130 16.03 -1.68 8.75
C GLY A 130 14.88 -1.06 9.56
N ILE A 131 13.64 -1.21 9.09
CA ILE A 131 12.43 -0.70 9.74
C ILE A 131 11.71 -1.84 10.46
N PRO A 132 11.24 -1.67 11.71
CA PRO A 132 10.48 -2.69 12.42
C PRO A 132 9.11 -2.96 11.79
N HIS A 133 8.82 -4.23 11.54
CA HIS A 133 7.60 -4.72 10.91
C HIS A 133 6.96 -5.88 11.67
N ARG A 134 5.65 -6.07 11.45
CA ARG A 134 4.87 -7.22 11.90
C ARG A 134 4.07 -7.80 10.76
N TYR A 135 3.97 -9.13 10.72
CA TYR A 135 3.04 -9.80 9.83
C TYR A 135 1.60 -9.54 10.31
N MET A 136 0.73 -9.16 9.39
CA MET A 136 -0.70 -9.03 9.65
C MET A 136 -1.51 -9.68 8.54
N GLU A 137 -2.66 -10.25 8.88
CA GLU A 137 -3.58 -10.83 7.90
C GLU A 137 -5.04 -10.49 8.19
N LYS A 138 -5.87 -10.66 7.17
CA LYS A 138 -7.31 -10.49 7.23
C LYS A 138 -8.00 -11.52 6.32
N ASP A 139 -8.98 -12.23 6.88
CA ASP A 139 -9.88 -13.07 6.11
C ASP A 139 -10.90 -12.20 5.33
N LEU A 140 -11.21 -12.60 4.10
CA LEU A 140 -12.08 -11.86 3.15
C LEU A 140 -13.50 -12.42 3.03
N ALA A 141 -13.87 -13.34 3.93
CA ALA A 141 -15.13 -14.10 3.97
C ALA A 141 -16.40 -13.27 3.67
#